data_AF-A0A8J7W9A4-F1
#
_entry.id   AF-A0A8J7W9A4-F1
#
_cell.length_a   1.000
_cell.length_b   1.000
_cell.length_c   1.000
_cell.angle_alpha   90.00
_cell.angle_beta   90.00
_cell.angle_gamma   90.00
#
_symmetry.space_group_name_H-M   'P 1'
#
loop_
_entity.id
_entity.type
_entity.pdbx_description
1 polymer ?
#
loop_
_entity_poly.entity_id
_entity_poly.type
_entity_poly.pdbx_seq_one_letter_code
_entity_poly.pdbx_strand_id
1 'polypeptide(L)'
;MQASRFFWLMTGITLVLLFFLITSGCVENSGLDSEWDEVRASKESHRSSLNNYLLVYTIGIDLWNIELDSDTPNTRILRTQIMREETFLMDVAGKHLLLSSDVTLFSEAANSLDGRDGEAATAIAWDLRLYDQEMWNAQNAFIGRLSSLTRYIEEVEAGRGESREAIAYLESGNTLSQDAASAISRADAAFARAEAHHT
;
A
#
# COMPACT_ATOMS: atom_id res chain seq x y z
N MET A 1 19.25 -66.71 15.75
CA MET A 1 18.69 -65.48 16.37
C MET A 1 19.20 -64.20 15.67
N GLN A 2 19.22 -64.13 14.33
CA GLN A 2 19.66 -62.92 13.59
C GLN A 2 18.60 -62.36 12.62
N ALA A 3 17.58 -63.14 12.24
CA ALA A 3 16.53 -62.70 11.33
C ALA A 3 15.57 -61.67 11.95
N SER A 4 15.36 -61.67 13.27
CA SER A 4 14.42 -60.74 13.93
C SER A 4 14.92 -59.29 13.92
N ARG A 5 16.23 -59.07 14.09
CA ARG A 5 16.82 -57.72 14.10
C ARG A 5 16.77 -57.05 12.74
N PHE A 6 16.94 -57.82 11.66
CA PHE A 6 16.86 -57.31 10.30
C PHE A 6 15.43 -56.93 9.91
N PHE A 7 14.45 -57.71 10.35
CA PHE A 7 13.03 -57.41 10.13
C PHE A 7 12.62 -56.09 10.80
N TRP A 8 12.98 -55.90 12.08
CA TRP A 8 12.70 -54.64 12.79
C TRP A 8 13.40 -53.41 12.20
N LEU A 9 14.62 -53.58 11.68
CA LEU A 9 15.35 -52.50 10.99
C LEU A 9 14.63 -52.08 9.70
N MET A 10 14.18 -53.04 8.90
CA MET A 10 13.46 -52.77 7.66
C MET A 10 12.08 -52.15 7.94
N THR A 11 11.35 -52.62 8.95
CA THR A 11 10.07 -51.99 9.35
C THR A 11 10.28 -50.56 9.85
N GLY A 12 11.36 -50.30 10.60
CA GLY A 12 11.73 -48.96 11.05
C GLY A 12 12.06 -48.00 9.89
N ILE A 13 12.84 -48.46 8.91
CA ILE A 13 13.17 -47.67 7.71
C ILE A 13 11.91 -47.40 6.87
N THR A 14 11.01 -48.38 6.75
CA THR A 14 9.76 -48.22 6.01
C THR A 14 8.82 -47.24 6.70
N LEU A 15 8.75 -47.27 8.04
CA LEU A 15 7.97 -46.32 8.84
C LEU A 15 8.54 -44.90 8.78
N VAL A 16 9.87 -44.73 8.76
CA VAL A 16 10.51 -43.42 8.58
C VAL A 16 10.26 -42.89 7.17
N LEU A 17 10.34 -43.72 6.13
CA LEU A 17 10.01 -43.33 4.75
C LEU A 17 8.52 -43.00 4.59
N LEU A 18 7.62 -43.74 5.24
CA LEU A 18 6.19 -43.42 5.28
C LEU A 18 5.90 -42.14 6.07
N PHE A 19 6.65 -41.87 7.14
CA PHE A 19 6.54 -40.62 7.89
C PHE A 19 7.00 -39.42 7.04
N PHE A 20 8.10 -39.55 6.29
CA PHE A 20 8.53 -38.53 5.32
C PHE A 20 7.54 -38.33 4.16
N LEU A 21 6.86 -39.40 3.71
CA LEU A 21 5.81 -39.32 2.70
C LEU A 21 4.50 -38.70 3.22
N ILE A 22 4.19 -38.83 4.52
CA ILE A 22 3.01 -38.19 5.14
C ILE A 22 3.30 -36.72 5.50
N THR A 23 4.56 -36.33 5.72
CA THR A 23 4.97 -34.93 5.86
C THR A 23 5.26 -34.25 4.52
N SER A 24 5.06 -34.92 3.38
CA SER A 24 5.21 -34.34 2.04
C SER A 24 4.07 -33.38 1.64
N GLY A 25 3.20 -33.00 2.58
CA GLY A 25 2.25 -31.90 2.41
C GLY A 25 2.86 -30.52 2.61
N CYS A 26 4.12 -30.42 3.04
CA CYS A 26 4.89 -29.18 3.04
C CYS A 26 5.81 -29.18 1.81
N VAL A 27 5.24 -29.07 0.61
CA VAL A 27 6.01 -28.44 -0.47
C VAL A 27 6.03 -26.98 -0.10
N GLU A 28 7.17 -26.54 0.43
CA GLU A 28 7.53 -25.14 0.56
C GLU A 28 7.20 -24.47 -0.78
N ASN A 29 6.16 -23.64 -0.81
CA ASN A 29 5.73 -22.92 -2.00
C ASN A 29 6.66 -21.71 -2.17
N SER A 30 7.97 -21.98 -2.18
CA SER A 30 9.05 -21.01 -1.97
C SER A 30 9.04 -19.85 -2.97
N GLY A 31 8.41 -20.05 -4.13
CA GLY A 31 8.10 -18.97 -5.08
C GLY A 31 7.03 -18.02 -4.54
N LEU A 32 5.86 -18.52 -4.13
CA LEU A 32 4.75 -17.69 -3.67
C LEU A 32 5.09 -16.96 -2.35
N ASP A 33 5.79 -17.62 -1.43
CA ASP A 33 6.24 -17.01 -0.17
C ASP A 33 7.26 -15.89 -0.43
N SER A 34 8.16 -16.07 -1.41
CA SER A 34 9.12 -15.03 -1.83
C SER A 34 8.41 -13.83 -2.44
N GLU A 35 7.49 -14.03 -3.37
CA GLU A 35 6.72 -12.94 -3.98
C GLU A 35 5.86 -12.20 -2.94
N TRP A 36 5.31 -12.93 -1.97
CA TRP A 36 4.55 -12.34 -0.87
C TRP A 36 5.43 -11.46 0.03
N ASP A 37 6.64 -11.91 0.35
CA ASP A 37 7.60 -11.13 1.14
C ASP A 37 8.04 -9.85 0.40
N GLU A 38 8.24 -9.92 -0.92
CA GLU A 38 8.54 -8.76 -1.77
C GLU A 38 7.38 -7.74 -1.75
N VAL A 39 6.14 -8.20 -1.98
CA VAL A 39 4.95 -7.34 -1.88
C VAL A 39 4.84 -6.70 -0.49
N ARG A 40 5.09 -7.45 0.59
CA ARG A 40 5.03 -6.91 1.96
C ARG A 40 6.08 -5.84 2.20
N ALA A 41 7.30 -6.05 1.71
CA ALA A 41 8.39 -5.09 1.81
C ALA A 41 8.10 -3.80 1.04
N SER A 42 7.61 -3.91 -0.20
CA SER A 42 7.21 -2.75 -1.01
C SER A 42 6.00 -2.02 -0.45
N LYS A 43 4.99 -2.75 0.06
CA LYS A 43 3.88 -2.16 0.82
C LYS A 43 4.38 -1.37 2.03
N GLU A 44 5.33 -1.91 2.79
CA GLU A 44 5.82 -1.25 4.00
C GLU A 44 6.64 0.01 3.67
N SER A 45 7.48 -0.05 2.63
CA SER A 45 8.19 1.12 2.09
C SER A 45 7.23 2.22 1.62
N HIS A 46 6.20 1.83 0.87
CA HIS A 46 5.16 2.75 0.39
C HIS A 46 4.35 3.36 1.54
N ARG A 47 3.81 2.54 2.45
CA ARG A 47 3.02 3.01 3.61
C ARG A 47 3.83 3.82 4.59
N SER A 48 5.11 3.50 4.82
CA SER A 48 5.98 4.31 5.69
C SER A 48 6.12 5.74 5.16
N SER A 49 6.26 5.90 3.85
CA SER A 49 6.36 7.22 3.20
C SER A 49 5.06 8.01 3.32
N LEU A 50 3.92 7.34 3.08
CA LEU A 50 2.60 7.90 3.31
C LEU A 50 2.38 8.30 4.77
N ASN A 51 2.69 7.42 5.71
CA ASN A 51 2.50 7.66 7.14
C ASN A 51 3.40 8.78 7.65
N ASN A 52 4.63 8.90 7.16
CA ASN A 52 5.50 10.03 7.47
C ASN A 52 4.93 11.35 6.94
N TYR A 53 4.40 11.36 5.71
CA TYR A 53 3.73 12.54 5.17
C TYR A 53 2.46 12.89 5.98
N LEU A 54 1.63 11.90 6.31
CA LEU A 54 0.43 12.09 7.12
C LEU A 54 0.75 12.53 8.55
N LEU A 55 1.70 11.91 9.23
CA LEU A 55 2.07 12.27 10.60
C LEU A 55 2.59 13.70 10.70
N VAL A 56 3.33 14.16 9.68
CA VAL A 56 3.95 15.48 9.68
C VAL A 56 3.02 16.55 9.10
N TYR A 57 2.09 16.20 8.21
CA TYR A 57 1.32 17.16 7.40
C TYR A 57 -0.16 16.80 7.22
N THR A 58 -0.69 15.99 8.15
CA THR A 58 -1.99 15.29 8.10
C THR A 58 -3.04 15.98 7.26
N ILE A 59 -3.64 15.19 6.36
CA ILE A 59 -5.09 15.23 6.13
C ILE A 59 -5.76 15.38 7.50
N GLY A 60 -6.41 16.52 7.77
CA GLY A 60 -6.90 16.89 9.10
C GLY A 60 -6.29 18.17 9.66
N ILE A 61 -5.22 18.68 9.03
CA ILE A 61 -5.00 20.13 9.05
C ILE A 61 -6.06 20.70 8.14
N ASP A 62 -7.12 21.22 8.76
CA ASP A 62 -7.98 22.22 8.16
C ASP A 62 -7.03 23.17 7.41
N LEU A 63 -7.06 23.24 6.08
CA LEU A 63 -6.25 24.26 5.37
C LEU A 63 -6.58 25.66 5.93
N TRP A 64 -7.82 25.79 6.41
CA TRP A 64 -8.31 26.85 7.27
C TRP A 64 -7.47 27.09 8.55
N ASN A 65 -6.97 26.07 9.24
CA ASN A 65 -6.10 26.20 10.43
C ASN A 65 -4.64 26.55 10.09
N ILE A 66 -4.18 26.33 8.85
CA ILE A 66 -2.90 26.91 8.38
C ILE A 66 -3.07 28.42 8.12
N GLU A 67 -4.30 28.89 7.96
CA GLU A 67 -4.61 30.24 7.49
C GLU A 67 -5.25 31.17 8.51
N LEU A 68 -6.01 30.67 9.49
CA LEU A 68 -6.93 31.53 10.26
C LEU A 68 -6.47 31.87 11.69
N ASP A 69 -5.21 31.62 12.06
CA ASP A 69 -4.67 32.21 13.31
C ASP A 69 -4.27 33.70 13.12
N SER A 70 -4.37 34.22 11.89
CA SER A 70 -4.23 35.64 11.55
C SER A 70 -5.05 36.00 10.30
N ASP A 71 -5.57 37.23 10.22
CA ASP A 71 -6.40 37.77 9.11
C ASP A 71 -5.74 37.75 7.70
N THR A 72 -4.58 37.10 7.49
CA THR A 72 -3.89 37.10 6.19
C THR A 72 -3.13 35.79 5.95
N PRO A 73 -3.42 35.05 4.86
CA PRO A 73 -2.70 33.83 4.51
C PRO A 73 -1.19 34.05 4.34
N ASN A 74 -0.38 33.19 4.96
CA ASN A 74 1.08 33.30 4.88
C ASN A 74 1.63 32.57 3.64
N THR A 75 1.86 33.31 2.56
CA THR A 75 2.36 32.77 1.28
C THR A 75 3.66 31.98 1.41
N ARG A 76 4.56 32.34 2.33
CA ARG A 76 5.81 31.59 2.57
C ARG A 76 5.54 30.19 3.11
N ILE A 77 4.56 30.06 4.02
CA ILE A 77 4.17 28.77 4.57
C ILE A 77 3.52 27.92 3.47
N LEU A 78 2.62 28.50 2.68
CA LEU A 78 1.97 27.81 1.55
C LEU A 78 2.98 27.32 0.50
N ARG A 79 3.96 28.15 0.09
CA ARG A 79 5.04 27.72 -0.82
C ARG A 79 5.84 26.54 -0.26
N THR A 80 6.14 26.59 1.04
CA THR A 80 6.89 25.53 1.71
C THR A 80 6.08 24.22 1.72
N GLN A 81 4.77 24.30 1.94
CA GLN A 81 3.89 23.15 1.90
C GLN A 81 3.80 22.54 0.49
N ILE A 82 3.61 23.36 -0.53
CA ILE A 82 3.57 22.94 -1.94
C ILE A 82 4.85 22.20 -2.32
N MET A 83 6.03 22.78 -2.05
CA MET A 83 7.32 22.14 -2.34
C MET A 83 7.49 20.78 -1.64
N ARG A 84 7.00 20.67 -0.41
CA ARG A 84 7.08 19.41 0.36
C ARG A 84 6.15 18.36 -0.21
N GLU A 85 4.94 18.75 -0.59
CA GLU A 85 3.96 17.86 -1.22
C GLU A 85 4.43 17.39 -2.60
N GLU A 86 5.06 18.25 -3.39
CA GLU A 86 5.76 17.87 -4.64
C GLU A 86 6.84 16.81 -4.37
N THR A 87 7.70 17.05 -3.37
CA THR A 87 8.78 16.12 -3.02
C THR A 87 8.23 14.77 -2.56
N PHE A 88 7.20 14.79 -1.72
CA PHE A 88 6.48 13.60 -1.27
C PHE A 88 5.87 12.83 -2.47
N LEU A 89 5.20 13.52 -3.38
CA LEU A 89 4.57 12.90 -4.55
C LEU A 89 5.60 12.25 -5.49
N MET A 90 6.79 12.84 -5.65
CA MET A 90 7.87 12.23 -6.41
C MET A 90 8.40 10.95 -5.75
N ASP A 91 8.61 10.97 -4.43
CA ASP A 91 9.09 9.81 -3.67
C ASP A 91 8.05 8.67 -3.64
N VAL A 92 6.78 8.99 -3.39
CA VAL A 92 5.70 8.00 -3.32
C VAL A 92 5.45 7.36 -4.68
N ALA A 93 5.56 8.12 -5.79
CA ALA A 93 5.41 7.58 -7.15
C ALA A 93 6.43 6.49 -7.47
N GLY A 94 7.70 6.69 -7.08
CA GLY A 94 8.75 5.69 -7.29
C GLY A 94 8.50 4.41 -6.48
N LYS A 95 8.00 4.56 -5.25
CA LYS A 95 7.65 3.43 -4.38
C LYS A 95 6.38 2.71 -4.85
N HIS A 96 5.40 3.44 -5.37
CA HIS A 96 4.20 2.88 -5.96
C HIS A 96 4.56 2.01 -7.16
N LEU A 97 5.46 2.47 -8.04
CA LEU A 97 5.90 1.68 -9.19
C LEU A 97 6.49 0.32 -8.79
N LEU A 98 7.31 0.28 -7.74
CA LEU A 98 7.85 -0.97 -7.20
C LEU A 98 6.73 -1.85 -6.63
N LEU A 99 5.83 -1.29 -5.83
CA LEU A 99 4.66 -2.01 -5.31
C LEU A 99 3.82 -2.64 -6.43
N SER A 100 3.48 -1.89 -7.48
CA SER A 100 2.69 -2.42 -8.60
C SER A 100 3.44 -3.53 -9.36
N SER A 101 4.76 -3.43 -9.46
CA SER A 101 5.60 -4.48 -10.03
C SER A 101 5.50 -5.77 -9.21
N ASP A 102 5.69 -5.68 -7.90
CA ASP A 102 5.68 -6.86 -7.02
C ASP A 102 4.27 -7.49 -6.95
N VAL A 103 3.21 -6.67 -6.95
CA VAL A 103 1.82 -7.16 -7.05
C VAL A 103 1.58 -7.89 -8.37
N THR A 104 2.20 -7.44 -9.45
CA THR A 104 2.13 -8.11 -10.77
C THR A 104 2.87 -9.44 -10.73
N LEU A 105 4.08 -9.49 -10.19
CA LEU A 105 4.87 -10.72 -10.05
C LEU A 105 4.16 -11.75 -9.17
N PHE A 106 3.62 -11.33 -8.02
CA PHE A 106 2.78 -12.19 -7.18
C PHE A 106 1.58 -12.74 -7.97
N SER A 107 0.90 -11.88 -8.74
CA SER A 107 -0.23 -12.32 -9.56
C SER A 107 0.17 -13.36 -10.61
N GLU A 108 1.33 -13.21 -11.23
CA GLU A 108 1.86 -14.17 -12.20
C GLU A 108 2.20 -15.50 -11.53
N ALA A 109 2.87 -15.46 -10.37
CA ALA A 109 3.15 -16.65 -9.58
C ALA A 109 1.87 -17.37 -9.14
N ALA A 110 0.87 -16.64 -8.66
CA ALA A 110 -0.42 -17.18 -8.26
C ALA A 110 -1.15 -17.91 -9.41
N ASN A 111 -1.10 -17.34 -10.62
CA ASN A 111 -1.70 -17.97 -11.81
C ASN A 111 -0.94 -19.20 -12.32
N SER A 112 0.30 -19.42 -11.86
CA SER A 112 1.09 -20.61 -12.23
C SER A 112 0.77 -21.83 -11.36
N LEU A 113 0.03 -21.64 -10.27
CA LEU A 113 -0.37 -22.69 -9.34
C LEU A 113 -1.69 -23.34 -9.77
N ASP A 114 -1.77 -24.67 -9.62
CA ASP A 114 -2.96 -25.46 -9.95
C ASP A 114 -3.73 -25.92 -8.71
N GLY A 115 -5.01 -26.23 -8.89
CA GLY A 115 -5.86 -26.80 -7.84
C GLY A 115 -6.20 -25.81 -6.73
N ARG A 116 -6.41 -26.34 -5.51
CA ARG A 116 -6.89 -25.55 -4.36
C ARG A 116 -5.91 -24.45 -3.93
N ASP A 117 -4.61 -24.71 -4.08
CA ASP A 117 -3.57 -23.74 -3.73
C ASP A 117 -3.55 -22.57 -4.73
N GLY A 118 -3.82 -22.84 -6.02
CA GLY A 118 -3.99 -21.82 -7.04
C GLY A 118 -5.25 -20.95 -6.84
N GLU A 119 -6.37 -21.55 -6.42
CA GLU A 119 -7.59 -20.79 -6.08
C GLU A 119 -7.35 -19.81 -4.92
N ALA A 120 -6.67 -20.27 -3.86
CA ALA A 120 -6.31 -19.43 -2.72
C ALA A 120 -5.34 -18.30 -3.10
N ALA A 121 -4.27 -18.64 -3.84
CA ALA A 121 -3.29 -17.65 -4.31
C ALA A 121 -3.92 -16.61 -5.24
N THR A 122 -4.86 -17.01 -6.09
CA THR A 122 -5.60 -16.09 -6.96
C THR A 122 -6.46 -15.12 -6.15
N ALA A 123 -7.11 -15.58 -5.07
CA ALA A 123 -7.87 -14.70 -4.18
C ALA A 123 -6.96 -13.65 -3.51
N ILE A 124 -5.76 -14.05 -3.05
CA ILE A 124 -4.75 -13.12 -2.52
C ILE A 124 -4.35 -12.10 -3.58
N ALA A 125 -4.06 -12.54 -4.81
CA ALA A 125 -3.68 -11.65 -5.91
C ALA A 125 -4.77 -10.62 -6.23
N TRP A 126 -6.05 -11.00 -6.15
CA TRP A 126 -7.17 -10.06 -6.31
C TRP A 126 -7.18 -8.96 -5.24
N ASP A 127 -7.02 -9.34 -3.97
CA ASP A 127 -6.98 -8.36 -2.87
C ASP A 127 -5.74 -7.45 -2.97
N LEU A 128 -4.58 -7.98 -3.40
CA LEU A 128 -3.37 -7.18 -3.64
C LEU A 128 -3.52 -6.18 -4.79
N ARG A 129 -4.20 -6.55 -5.89
CA ARG A 129 -4.53 -5.63 -6.98
C ARG A 129 -5.47 -4.52 -6.52
N LEU A 130 -6.43 -4.84 -5.66
CA LEU A 130 -7.30 -3.84 -5.07
C LEU A 130 -6.52 -2.89 -4.15
N TYR A 131 -5.57 -3.40 -3.37
CA TYR A 131 -4.66 -2.58 -2.57
C TYR A 131 -3.87 -1.60 -3.47
N ASP A 132 -3.23 -2.10 -4.53
CA ASP A 132 -2.48 -1.30 -5.51
C ASP A 132 -3.35 -0.20 -6.14
N GLN A 133 -4.55 -0.56 -6.61
CA GLN A 133 -5.51 0.38 -7.18
C GLN A 133 -5.92 1.48 -6.20
N GLU A 134 -6.19 1.14 -4.95
CA GLU A 134 -6.62 2.12 -3.95
C GLU A 134 -5.46 3.02 -3.50
N MET A 135 -4.22 2.51 -3.48
CA MET A 135 -3.03 3.34 -3.28
C MET A 135 -2.84 4.34 -4.45
N TRP A 136 -3.14 3.92 -5.68
CA TRP A 136 -3.09 4.80 -6.86
C TRP A 136 -4.16 5.89 -6.78
N ASN A 137 -5.37 5.54 -6.33
CA ASN A 137 -6.44 6.51 -6.08
C ASN A 137 -6.02 7.55 -5.03
N ALA A 138 -5.38 7.11 -3.94
CA ALA A 138 -4.86 8.00 -2.91
C ALA A 138 -3.81 8.96 -3.47
N GLN A 139 -2.88 8.45 -4.28
CA GLN A 139 -1.85 9.28 -4.93
C GLN A 139 -2.47 10.33 -5.87
N ASN A 140 -3.45 9.96 -6.69
CA ASN A 140 -4.13 10.90 -7.58
C ASN A 140 -4.89 11.99 -6.81
N ALA A 141 -5.50 11.64 -5.68
CA ALA A 141 -6.14 12.61 -4.81
C ALA A 141 -5.13 13.62 -4.25
N PHE A 142 -3.93 13.18 -3.85
CA PHE A 142 -2.84 14.09 -3.46
C PHE A 142 -2.34 14.95 -4.62
N ILE A 143 -2.23 14.43 -5.85
CA ILE A 143 -1.87 15.25 -7.03
C ILE A 143 -2.92 16.34 -7.26
N GLY A 144 -4.20 16.02 -7.17
CA GLY A 144 -5.28 17.00 -7.30
C GLY A 144 -5.26 18.03 -6.17
N ARG A 145 -4.97 17.59 -4.94
CA ARG A 145 -4.83 18.47 -3.78
C ARG A 145 -3.69 19.46 -4.00
N LEU A 146 -2.51 19.00 -4.41
CA LEU A 146 -1.37 19.86 -4.76
C LEU A 146 -1.77 20.89 -5.82
N SER A 147 -2.46 20.47 -6.89
CA SER A 147 -2.94 21.40 -7.92
C SER A 147 -3.87 22.47 -7.34
N SER A 148 -4.78 22.08 -6.45
CA SER A 148 -5.69 23.00 -5.77
C SER A 148 -4.93 23.99 -4.88
N LEU A 149 -3.92 23.53 -4.13
CA LEU A 149 -3.07 24.40 -3.30
C LEU A 149 -2.26 25.40 -4.14
N THR A 150 -1.74 24.95 -5.29
CA THR A 150 -1.01 25.82 -6.23
C THR A 150 -1.93 26.91 -6.80
N ARG A 151 -3.17 26.58 -7.14
CA ARG A 151 -4.15 27.60 -7.58
C ARG A 151 -4.54 28.55 -6.47
N TYR A 152 -4.72 28.04 -5.26
CA TYR A 152 -5.02 28.88 -4.11
C TYR A 152 -3.91 29.90 -3.83
N ILE A 153 -2.64 29.48 -3.83
CA ILE A 153 -1.54 30.41 -3.59
C ILE A 153 -1.41 31.47 -4.69
N GLU A 154 -1.70 31.13 -5.95
CA GLU A 154 -1.75 32.10 -7.05
C GLU A 154 -2.79 33.20 -6.77
N GLU A 155 -3.95 32.83 -6.25
CA GLU A 155 -5.00 33.78 -5.85
C GLU A 155 -4.58 34.63 -4.64
N VAL A 156 -3.98 34.04 -3.61
CA VAL A 156 -3.44 34.79 -2.45
C VAL A 156 -2.39 35.81 -2.88
N GLU A 157 -1.45 35.40 -3.74
CA GLU A 157 -0.38 36.28 -4.24
C GLU A 157 -0.91 37.41 -5.11
N ALA A 158 -2.06 37.19 -5.76
CA ALA A 158 -2.77 38.22 -6.51
C ALA A 158 -3.69 39.11 -5.64
N GLY A 159 -3.69 38.93 -4.32
CA GLY A 159 -4.54 39.68 -3.39
C GLY A 159 -6.02 39.27 -3.42
N ARG A 160 -6.32 38.07 -3.94
CA ARG A 160 -7.68 37.51 -4.10
C ARG A 160 -7.90 36.26 -3.24
N GLY A 161 -7.12 36.07 -2.17
CA GLY A 161 -7.21 34.91 -1.28
C GLY A 161 -8.59 34.70 -0.63
N GLU A 162 -9.36 35.77 -0.42
CA GLU A 162 -10.74 35.71 0.10
C GLU A 162 -11.81 35.58 -1.00
N SER A 163 -11.40 35.56 -2.27
CA SER A 163 -12.36 35.43 -3.37
C SER A 163 -13.06 34.07 -3.31
N ARG A 164 -14.28 34.01 -3.82
CA ARG A 164 -15.04 32.76 -3.94
C ARG A 164 -14.25 31.69 -4.72
N GLU A 165 -13.47 32.10 -5.70
CA GLU A 165 -12.63 31.21 -6.49
C GLU A 165 -11.48 30.63 -5.65
N ALA A 166 -10.78 31.48 -4.88
CA ALA A 166 -9.73 31.03 -3.97
C ALA A 166 -10.26 30.04 -2.92
N ILE A 167 -11.40 30.36 -2.29
CA ILE A 167 -12.03 29.48 -1.30
C ILE A 167 -12.42 28.13 -1.93
N ALA A 168 -12.90 28.11 -3.17
CA ALA A 168 -13.23 26.86 -3.86
C ALA A 168 -12.00 25.96 -4.07
N TYR A 169 -10.80 26.53 -4.28
CA TYR A 169 -9.56 25.75 -4.34
C TYR A 169 -9.21 25.13 -2.98
N LEU A 170 -9.40 25.84 -1.87
CA LEU A 170 -9.21 25.27 -0.52
C LEU A 170 -10.19 24.14 -0.23
N GLU A 171 -11.48 24.35 -0.52
CA GLU A 171 -12.54 23.35 -0.34
C GLU A 171 -12.27 22.09 -1.18
N SER A 172 -11.82 22.28 -2.43
CA SER A 172 -11.37 21.19 -3.31
C SER A 172 -10.20 20.41 -2.70
N GLY A 173 -9.18 21.12 -2.21
CA GLY A 173 -8.02 20.49 -1.53
C GLY A 173 -8.41 19.68 -0.31
N ASN A 174 -9.37 20.17 0.49
CA ASN A 174 -9.92 19.43 1.64
C ASN A 174 -10.70 18.19 1.23
N THR A 175 -11.54 18.29 0.19
CA THR A 175 -12.29 17.15 -0.35
C THR A 175 -11.35 16.05 -0.84
N LEU A 176 -10.32 16.43 -1.61
CA LEU A 176 -9.32 15.50 -2.12
C LEU A 176 -8.49 14.86 -1.00
N SER A 177 -8.26 15.59 0.09
CA SER A 177 -7.65 15.02 1.30
C SER A 177 -8.55 13.92 1.90
N GLN A 178 -9.86 14.10 1.95
CA GLN A 178 -10.80 13.07 2.42
C GLN A 178 -10.87 11.87 1.47
N ASP A 179 -10.82 12.11 0.16
CA ASP A 179 -10.78 11.05 -0.85
C ASP A 179 -9.53 10.19 -0.70
N ALA A 180 -8.37 10.82 -0.48
CA ALA A 180 -7.12 10.11 -0.21
C ALA A 180 -7.20 9.24 1.05
N ALA A 181 -7.73 9.77 2.15
CA ALA A 181 -7.91 9.02 3.40
C ALA A 181 -8.86 7.83 3.21
N SER A 182 -9.95 8.02 2.47
CA SER A 182 -10.92 6.97 2.17
C SER A 182 -10.30 5.86 1.32
N ALA A 183 -9.50 6.22 0.32
CA ALA A 183 -8.77 5.27 -0.51
C ALA A 183 -7.75 4.46 0.30
N ILE A 184 -6.96 5.13 1.16
CA ILE A 184 -6.02 4.47 2.08
C ILE A 184 -6.74 3.46 2.98
N SER A 185 -7.90 3.81 3.53
CA SER A 185 -8.68 2.89 4.36
C SER A 185 -9.16 1.66 3.59
N ARG A 186 -9.62 1.81 2.35
CA ARG A 186 -10.02 0.68 1.50
C ARG A 186 -8.85 -0.20 1.12
N ALA A 187 -7.69 0.40 0.84
CA ALA A 187 -6.45 -0.33 0.59
C ALA A 187 -6.06 -1.17 1.81
N ASP A 188 -5.97 -0.58 3.00
CA ASP A 188 -5.61 -1.29 4.24
C ASP A 188 -6.56 -2.47 4.51
N ALA A 189 -7.86 -2.30 4.25
CA ALA A 189 -8.84 -3.38 4.34
C ALA A 189 -8.62 -4.49 3.30
N ALA A 190 -8.18 -4.16 2.09
CA ALA A 190 -7.84 -5.15 1.06
C ALA A 190 -6.58 -5.94 1.45
N PHE A 191 -5.54 -5.25 1.91
CA PHE A 191 -4.30 -5.91 2.35
C PHE A 191 -4.55 -6.85 3.55
N ALA A 192 -5.36 -6.43 4.51
CA ALA A 192 -5.71 -7.27 5.65
C ALA A 192 -6.44 -8.57 5.24
N ARG A 193 -7.26 -8.54 4.18
CA ARG A 193 -7.88 -9.76 3.63
C ARG A 193 -6.85 -10.64 2.93
N ALA A 194 -5.95 -10.05 2.15
CA ALA A 194 -4.84 -10.79 1.54
C ALA A 194 -3.99 -11.51 2.59
N GLU A 195 -3.64 -10.82 3.69
CA GLU A 195 -2.85 -11.37 4.80
C GLU A 195 -3.60 -12.50 5.55
N ALA A 196 -4.91 -12.35 5.74
CA ALA A 196 -5.74 -13.39 6.35
C ALA A 196 -5.88 -14.65 5.49
N HIS A 197 -5.72 -14.55 4.17
CA HIS A 197 -5.71 -15.69 3.26
C HIS A 197 -4.33 -16.35 3.14
N HIS A 198 -3.26 -15.62 3.43
CA HIS A 198 -1.89 -16.14 3.39
C HIS A 198 -1.45 -16.82 4.70
N THR A 199 -2.09 -16.49 5.83
CA THR A 199 -1.77 -17.02 7.18
C THR A 199 -2.56 -18.27 7.53
#